data_AF-A0A316FS06-F1
#
_entry.id   AF-A0A316FS06-F1
#
_cell.length_a   1.000
_cell.length_b   1.000
_cell.length_c   1.000
_cell.angle_alpha   90.00
_cell.angle_beta   90.00
_cell.angle_gamma   90.00
#
_symmetry.space_group_name_H-M   'P 1'
#
loop_
_entity.id
_entity.type
_entity.pdbx_description
1 polymer ?
#
loop_
_entity_poly.entity_id
_entity_poly.type
_entity_poly.pdbx_seq_one_letter_code
_entity_poly.pdbx_strand_id
1 'polypeptide(L)'
;MPDGFSADTEQIREHAAKIAEVRDRFAAVTAASAAITRDDAAYGLLCGWMSGILEERHEAQKTILSYVEENLRLAQEALIRTGQDYAATDTAAADRIRRAGNL
;
A
#
# COMPACT_ATOMS: atom_id res chain seq x y z
N MET A 1 -10.84 -26.24 -21.03
CA MET A 1 -11.37 -25.80 -19.72
C MET A 1 -10.81 -24.42 -19.45
N PRO A 2 -11.56 -23.33 -19.63
CA PRO A 2 -11.18 -22.08 -19.03
C PRO A 2 -11.75 -22.14 -17.61
N ASP A 3 -10.99 -22.73 -16.68
CA ASP A 3 -11.21 -22.43 -15.26
C ASP A 3 -10.77 -20.98 -15.09
N GLY A 4 -11.64 -20.05 -15.51
CA GLY A 4 -11.44 -18.64 -15.32
C GLY A 4 -11.22 -18.44 -13.84
N PHE A 5 -10.14 -17.77 -13.47
CA PHE A 5 -9.86 -17.43 -12.08
C PHE A 5 -11.11 -16.77 -11.49
N SER A 6 -11.88 -17.53 -10.69
CA SER A 6 -13.02 -17.01 -9.95
C SER A 6 -12.44 -16.30 -8.73
N ALA A 7 -11.87 -15.12 -8.93
CA ALA A 7 -11.46 -14.29 -7.82
C ALA A 7 -12.71 -13.66 -7.20
N ASP A 8 -12.91 -13.89 -5.91
CA ASP A 8 -13.98 -13.27 -5.15
C ASP A 8 -13.70 -11.77 -5.03
N THR A 9 -14.68 -10.96 -5.47
CA THR A 9 -14.56 -9.50 -5.48
C THR A 9 -14.44 -8.94 -4.06
N GLU A 10 -15.09 -9.55 -3.07
CA GLU A 10 -14.97 -9.13 -1.68
C GLU A 10 -13.57 -9.44 -1.13
N GLN A 11 -13.01 -10.60 -1.46
CA GLN A 11 -11.61 -10.92 -1.08
C GLN A 11 -10.61 -9.95 -1.70
N ILE A 12 -10.82 -9.51 -2.96
CA ILE A 12 -9.98 -8.49 -3.60
C ILE A 12 -10.06 -7.16 -2.83
N ARG A 13 -11.27 -6.74 -2.43
CA ARG A 13 -11.49 -5.50 -1.67
C ARG A 13 -10.87 -5.56 -0.28
N GLU A 14 -11.06 -6.68 0.42
CA GLU A 14 -10.44 -6.93 1.72
C GLU A 14 -8.92 -6.90 1.62
N HIS A 15 -8.35 -7.50 0.57
CA HIS A 15 -6.90 -7.48 0.36
C HIS A 15 -6.39 -6.06 0.09
N ALA A 16 -7.10 -5.28 -0.73
CA ALA A 16 -6.76 -3.87 -0.95
C ALA A 16 -6.80 -3.06 0.37
N ALA A 17 -7.78 -3.32 1.24
CA ALA A 17 -7.86 -2.70 2.57
C ALA A 17 -6.68 -3.10 3.47
N LYS A 18 -6.23 -4.36 3.41
CA LYS A 18 -5.05 -4.82 4.15
C LYS A 18 -3.76 -4.19 3.65
N ILE A 19 -3.60 -3.97 2.34
CA ILE A 19 -2.46 -3.23 1.80
C ILE A 19 -2.47 -1.78 2.30
N ALA A 20 -3.66 -1.14 2.36
CA ALA A 20 -3.78 0.20 2.93
C ALA A 20 -3.33 0.25 4.40
N GLU A 21 -3.77 -0.72 5.21
CA GLU A 21 -3.37 -0.82 6.62
C GLU A 21 -1.85 -0.98 6.79
N VAL A 22 -1.21 -1.78 5.93
CA VAL A 22 0.26 -1.92 5.93
C VAL A 22 0.95 -0.60 5.56
N ARG A 23 0.43 0.11 4.54
CA ARG A 23 0.98 1.42 4.15
C ARG A 23 0.89 2.43 5.28
N ASP A 24 -0.23 2.50 5.99
CA ASP A 24 -0.42 3.43 7.12
C ASP A 24 0.58 3.14 8.25
N ARG A 25 0.92 1.87 8.49
CA ARG A 25 1.97 1.49 9.45
C ARG A 25 3.35 1.93 9.00
N PHE A 26 3.68 1.83 7.71
CA PHE A 26 4.93 2.35 7.17
C PHE A 26 5.02 3.88 7.31
N ALA A 27 3.94 4.60 7.00
CA ALA A 27 3.88 6.05 7.19
C ALA A 27 4.10 6.45 8.65
N ALA A 28 3.54 5.69 9.61
CA ALA A 28 3.77 5.92 11.04
C ALA A 28 5.23 5.69 11.44
N VAL A 29 5.88 4.65 10.91
CA VAL A 29 7.32 4.38 11.14
C VAL A 29 8.17 5.51 10.55
N THR A 30 7.91 5.93 9.31
CA THR A 30 8.61 7.03 8.64
C THR A 30 8.48 8.33 9.46
N ALA A 31 7.29 8.64 9.97
CA ALA A 31 7.07 9.81 10.81
C ALA A 31 7.81 9.73 12.16
N ALA A 32 7.82 8.57 12.81
CA ALA A 32 8.55 8.36 14.05
C ALA A 32 10.07 8.47 13.84
N SER A 33 10.60 7.90 12.76
CA SER A 33 12.02 8.02 12.41
C SER A 33 12.42 9.46 12.13
N ALA A 34 11.60 10.23 11.42
CA ALA A 34 11.88 11.65 11.14
C ALA A 34 11.90 12.53 12.41
N ALA A 35 11.15 12.16 13.45
CA ALA A 35 11.17 12.87 14.72
C ALA A 35 12.48 12.66 15.50
N ILE A 36 13.10 11.47 15.38
CA ILE A 36 14.38 11.14 16.02
C ILE A 36 15.53 11.93 15.40
N THR A 37 15.52 12.15 14.08
CA THR A 37 16.59 12.87 13.36
C THR A 37 16.65 14.37 13.69
N ARG A 38 15.61 14.97 14.27
CA ARG A 38 15.58 16.42 14.60
C ARG A 38 16.05 16.78 16.01
N ASP A 39 16.42 15.82 16.83
CA ASP A 39 16.92 16.10 18.17
C ASP A 39 18.44 16.23 18.19
N ASP A 40 18.93 17.40 17.76
CA ASP A 40 20.35 17.76 17.83
C ASP A 40 20.89 17.86 19.28
N ALA A 41 20.00 17.88 20.29
CA ALA A 41 20.37 17.90 21.70
C ALA A 41 20.59 16.50 22.29
N ALA A 42 20.13 15.45 21.63
CA ALA A 42 20.28 14.06 22.08
C ALA A 42 21.74 13.59 22.08
N TYR A 43 22.57 14.16 21.20
CA TYR A 43 24.00 13.83 21.11
C TYR A 43 24.83 15.06 21.53
N GLY A 44 25.31 15.06 22.77
CA GLY A 44 26.20 16.11 23.27
C GLY A 44 27.47 16.29 22.43
N LEU A 45 28.23 17.36 22.66
CA LEU A 45 29.36 17.83 21.86
C LEU A 45 30.43 16.76 21.50
N LEU A 46 30.58 15.72 22.33
CA LEU A 46 31.53 14.62 22.11
C LEU A 46 30.99 13.49 21.23
N CYS A 47 29.67 13.41 21.07
CA CYS A 47 28.96 12.35 20.35
C CYS A 47 28.40 12.82 18.99
N GLY A 48 28.58 14.10 18.62
CA GLY A 48 28.07 14.68 17.37
C GLY A 48 28.63 14.07 16.08
N TRP A 49 29.71 13.27 16.14
CA TRP A 49 30.15 12.49 14.98
C TRP A 49 29.22 11.29 14.69
N MET A 50 28.52 10.77 15.70
CA MET A 50 27.56 9.68 15.52
C MET A 50 26.26 10.15 14.87
N SER A 51 25.83 11.40 15.13
CA SER A 51 24.64 11.95 14.50
C SER A 51 24.80 12.04 12.97
N GLY A 52 25.96 12.47 12.46
CA GLY A 52 26.21 12.50 11.02
C GLY A 52 26.16 11.13 10.33
N ILE A 53 26.68 10.07 10.99
CA ILE A 53 26.59 8.70 10.46
C ILE A 53 25.15 8.19 10.50
N LEU A 54 24.43 8.45 11.59
CA LEU A 54 23.02 8.04 11.74
C LEU A 54 22.12 8.77 10.74
N GLU A 55 22.38 10.05 10.49
CA GLU A 55 21.63 10.87 9.53
C GLU A 55 21.75 10.32 8.10
N GLU A 56 22.97 9.98 7.64
CA GLU A 56 23.18 9.35 6.33
C GLU A 56 22.41 8.02 6.21
N ARG A 57 22.41 7.21 7.28
CA ARG A 57 21.66 5.94 7.32
C ARG A 57 20.15 6.17 7.33
N HIS A 58 19.67 7.18 8.04
CA HIS A 58 18.26 7.54 8.08
C HIS A 58 17.75 8.05 6.73
N GLU A 59 18.51 8.90 6.03
CA GLU A 59 18.13 9.36 4.68
C GLU A 59 18.15 8.22 3.65
N ALA A 60 19.11 7.29 3.74
CA ALA A 60 19.10 6.07 2.92
C ALA A 60 17.85 5.21 3.19
N GLN A 61 17.48 5.03 4.47
CA GLN A 61 16.28 4.28 4.86
C GLN A 61 14.99 4.96 4.40
N LYS A 62 14.91 6.29 4.51
CA LYS A 62 13.76 7.08 4.04
C LYS A 62 13.53 6.91 2.55
N THR A 63 14.60 6.85 1.75
CA THR A 63 14.51 6.56 0.32
C THR A 63 13.91 5.17 0.07
N ILE A 64 14.37 4.14 0.77
CA ILE A 64 13.83 2.77 0.65
C ILE A 64 12.36 2.72 1.08
N LEU A 65 12.02 3.35 2.21
CA LEU A 65 10.65 3.41 2.71
C LEU A 65 9.71 4.11 1.72
N SER A 66 10.17 5.19 1.08
CA SER A 66 9.41 5.86 0.02
C SER A 66 9.13 4.93 -1.17
N TYR A 67 10.11 4.12 -1.60
CA TYR A 67 9.87 3.13 -2.66
C TYR A 67 8.86 2.06 -2.25
N VAL A 68 8.93 1.59 -1.00
CA VAL A 68 7.97 0.60 -0.47
C VAL A 68 6.57 1.19 -0.40
N GLU A 69 6.41 2.39 0.14
CA GLU A 69 5.12 3.09 0.23
C GLU A 69 4.49 3.28 -1.16
N GLU A 70 5.28 3.68 -2.15
CA GLU A 70 4.80 3.84 -3.53
C GLU A 70 4.38 2.51 -4.16
N ASN A 71 5.19 1.45 -3.97
CA ASN A 71 4.84 0.12 -4.48
C ASN A 71 3.55 -0.41 -3.83
N LEU A 72 3.34 -0.17 -2.53
CA LEU A 72 2.11 -0.54 -1.83
C LEU A 72 0.91 0.27 -2.34
N ARG A 73 1.09 1.56 -2.64
CA ARG A 73 0.04 2.39 -3.28
C ARG A 73 -0.35 1.82 -4.64
N LEU A 74 0.62 1.53 -5.50
CA LEU A 74 0.38 0.96 -6.83
C LEU A 74 -0.31 -0.41 -6.75
N ALA A 75 0.11 -1.27 -5.81
CA ALA A 75 -0.52 -2.57 -5.58
C ALA A 75 -1.97 -2.43 -5.11
N GLN A 76 -2.26 -1.51 -4.19
CA GLN A 76 -3.62 -1.21 -3.74
C GLN A 76 -4.50 -0.75 -4.89
N GLU A 77 -4.02 0.19 -5.71
CA GLU A 77 -4.75 0.73 -6.86
C GLU A 77 -5.07 -0.35 -7.89
N ALA A 78 -4.10 -1.22 -8.19
CA ALA A 78 -4.30 -2.36 -9.07
C ALA A 78 -5.37 -3.32 -8.56
N LEU A 79 -5.39 -3.62 -7.25
CA LEU A 79 -6.43 -4.46 -6.66
C LEU A 79 -7.81 -3.81 -6.72
N ILE A 80 -7.92 -2.52 -6.39
CA ILE A 80 -9.18 -1.79 -6.47
C ILE A 80 -9.74 -1.84 -7.89
N ARG A 81 -8.90 -1.54 -8.88
CA ARG A 81 -9.27 -1.60 -10.30
C ARG A 81 -9.70 -3.02 -10.70
N THR A 82 -8.96 -4.03 -10.26
CA THR A 82 -9.30 -5.43 -10.54
C THR A 82 -10.66 -5.79 -9.96
N GLY A 83 -10.94 -5.41 -8.71
CA GLY A 83 -12.26 -5.63 -8.10
C GLY A 83 -13.40 -4.92 -8.82
N GLN A 84 -13.15 -3.72 -9.37
CA GLN A 84 -14.12 -3.00 -10.21
C GLN A 84 -14.37 -3.74 -11.54
N ASP A 85 -13.32 -4.24 -12.19
CA ASP A 85 -13.42 -4.97 -13.46
C ASP A 85 -14.20 -6.29 -13.29
N TYR A 86 -14.00 -7.02 -12.20
CA TYR A 86 -14.77 -8.22 -11.85
C TYR A 86 -16.25 -7.88 -11.61
N ALA A 87 -16.54 -6.89 -10.77
CA ALA A 87 -17.93 -6.48 -10.47
C ALA A 87 -18.68 -5.99 -11.72
N ALA A 88 -18.00 -5.24 -12.59
CA ALA A 88 -18.57 -4.77 -13.86
C ALA A 88 -18.88 -5.93 -14.81
N THR A 89 -17.98 -6.91 -14.90
CA THR A 89 -18.17 -8.11 -15.72
C THR A 89 -19.34 -8.96 -15.23
N ASP A 90 -19.44 -9.16 -13.92
CA ASP A 90 -20.52 -9.91 -13.29
C ASP A 90 -21.88 -9.22 -13.50
N THR A 91 -21.96 -7.91 -13.25
CA THR A 91 -23.17 -7.10 -13.51
C THR A 91 -23.60 -7.19 -14.98
N ALA A 92 -22.65 -7.07 -15.91
CA ALA A 92 -22.93 -7.18 -17.34
C ALA A 92 -23.41 -8.59 -17.74
N ALA A 93 -22.89 -9.64 -17.11
CA ALA A 93 -23.35 -11.01 -17.33
C ALA A 93 -24.78 -11.20 -16.79
N ALA A 94 -25.05 -10.74 -15.56
CA ALA A 94 -26.37 -10.80 -14.94
C ALA A 94 -27.43 -10.06 -15.76
N ASP A 95 -27.10 -8.87 -16.28
CA ASP A 95 -27.99 -8.09 -17.13
C ASP A 95 -28.30 -8.78 -18.47
N ARG A 96 -27.31 -9.43 -19.10
CA ARG A 96 -27.54 -10.22 -20.32
C ARG A 96 -28.46 -11.40 -20.07
N ILE A 97 -28.28 -12.11 -18.96
CA ILE A 97 -29.14 -13.24 -18.56
C ILE A 97 -30.56 -12.75 -18.32
N ARG A 98 -30.74 -11.65 -17.57
CA ARG A 98 -32.06 -11.05 -17.31
C ARG A 98 -32.78 -10.69 -18.62
N ARG A 99 -32.08 -10.01 -19.54
CA ARG A 99 -32.62 -9.64 -20.85
C ARG A 99 -33.00 -10.85 -21.71
N ALA A 100 -32.21 -11.92 -21.68
CA ALA A 100 -32.50 -13.15 -22.43
C ALA A 100 -33.68 -13.95 -21.84
N GLY A 101 -33.93 -13.80 -20.53
CA GLY A 101 -35.00 -14.49 -19.82
C GLY A 101 -36.38 -13.84 -19.88
N ASN A 102 -36.54 -12.66 -20.51
CA ASN A 102 -37.80 -11.87 -20.50
C ASN A 102 -38.41 -11.69 -19.10
N LEU A 103 -37.57 -11.41 -18.09
CA LEU A 103 -37.95 -10.85 -16.78
C LEU A 103 -37.44 -9.40 -16.70
#